data_AF-A0A7C2YES8-F1
#
_entry.id   AF-A0A7C2YES8-F1
#
_cell.length_a   1.000
_cell.length_b   1.000
_cell.length_c   1.000
_cell.angle_alpha   90.00
_cell.angle_beta   90.00
_cell.angle_gamma   90.00
#
_symmetry.space_group_name_H-M   'P 1'
#
loop_
_entity.id
_entity.type
_entity.pdbx_description
1 polymer ?
#
loop_
_entity_poly.entity_id
_entity_poly.type
_entity_poly.pdbx_seq_one_letter_code
_entity_poly.pdbx_strand_id
1 'polypeptide(L)'
;MNEQLTTERIRAMQGDCNRTLASQLPAWLRDHPKEVAIDLHDAPYYGKDDLDDKDCWVCRGEAREGTTRFYCCATAYIMHKDVRFTLAVVFMHPKNDLAKIVKQFIRRVKALKIKVKRCYFDKGFCSIAVLRILLADPNLSAIVAVPIRGKKGGTRALCRGRGSYRLLEQVRGRTTARNPTLRFLWMGLALLIGNIWIALHWKYLLQRHRGRYRILRKHFILDRMAQFLRRAVENIYGVIDSVEPISP
;
A
#
# COMPACT_ATOMS: atom_id res chain seq x y z
N MET A 1 -0.70 -16.69 22.33
CA MET A 1 0.77 -16.45 22.23
C MET A 1 1.00 -15.16 21.44
N ASN A 2 0.98 -14.01 22.13
CA ASN A 2 1.05 -12.66 21.54
C ASN A 2 2.49 -12.11 21.60
N GLU A 3 3.47 -12.84 21.10
CA GLU A 3 4.80 -12.28 20.93
C GLU A 3 4.81 -11.30 19.76
N GLN A 4 5.17 -10.05 20.04
CA GLN A 4 5.46 -9.06 19.01
C GLN A 4 6.72 -9.46 18.25
N LEU A 5 6.67 -9.32 16.93
CA LEU A 5 7.81 -9.66 16.10
C LEU A 5 8.82 -8.51 16.15
N THR A 6 10.09 -8.85 16.33
CA THR A 6 11.20 -7.89 16.37
C THR A 6 11.29 -7.06 15.08
N THR A 7 11.95 -5.91 15.16
CA THR A 7 12.27 -5.03 14.01
C THR A 7 12.86 -5.79 12.82
N GLU A 8 13.70 -6.80 13.07
CA GLU A 8 14.28 -7.66 12.05
C GLU A 8 13.21 -8.46 11.31
N ARG A 9 12.23 -8.99 12.04
CA ARG A 9 11.14 -9.79 11.49
C ARG A 9 10.14 -8.92 10.73
N ILE A 10 9.90 -7.68 11.13
CA ILE A 10 9.13 -6.71 10.33
C ILE A 10 9.84 -6.39 9.01
N ARG A 11 11.17 -6.22 9.04
CA ARG A 11 11.97 -6.02 7.81
C ARG A 11 11.98 -7.27 6.93
N ALA A 12 12.09 -8.46 7.51
CA ALA A 12 12.00 -9.73 6.78
C ALA A 12 10.63 -9.84 6.08
N MET A 13 9.55 -9.57 6.81
CA MET A 13 8.19 -9.55 6.27
C MET A 13 8.01 -8.52 5.15
N GLN A 14 8.58 -7.32 5.28
CA GLN A 14 8.61 -6.34 4.18
C GLN A 14 9.30 -6.94 2.94
N GLY A 15 10.42 -7.66 3.14
CA GLY A 15 11.13 -8.37 2.08
C GLY A 15 10.27 -9.42 1.40
N ASP A 16 9.58 -10.26 2.18
CA ASP A 16 8.65 -11.28 1.70
C ASP A 16 7.49 -10.68 0.92
N CYS A 17 6.81 -9.67 1.48
CA CYS A 17 5.74 -8.96 0.78
C CYS A 17 6.22 -8.42 -0.58
N ASN A 18 7.40 -7.81 -0.61
CA ASN A 18 7.96 -7.27 -1.84
C ASN A 18 8.32 -8.36 -2.86
N ARG A 19 8.85 -9.52 -2.42
CA ARG A 19 9.12 -10.68 -3.30
C ARG A 19 7.82 -11.19 -3.93
N THR A 20 6.77 -11.36 -3.12
CA THR A 20 5.48 -11.86 -3.58
C THR A 20 4.76 -10.86 -4.49
N LEU A 21 4.84 -9.55 -4.20
CA LEU A 21 4.34 -8.52 -5.13
C LEU A 21 5.02 -8.64 -6.49
N ALA A 22 6.34 -8.81 -6.51
CA ALA A 22 7.13 -8.90 -7.74
C ALA A 22 6.79 -10.15 -8.57
N SER A 23 6.52 -11.29 -7.94
CA SER A 23 6.17 -12.53 -8.66
C SER A 23 4.79 -12.46 -9.34
N GLN A 24 3.93 -11.56 -8.88
CA GLN A 24 2.59 -11.35 -9.43
C GLN A 24 2.54 -10.28 -10.53
N LEU A 25 3.65 -9.57 -10.78
CA LEU A 25 3.66 -8.49 -11.77
C LEU A 25 3.62 -9.05 -13.20
N PRO A 26 2.67 -8.60 -14.05
CA PRO A 26 2.64 -8.98 -15.44
C PRO A 26 3.91 -8.59 -16.19
N ALA A 27 4.39 -9.46 -17.10
CA ALA A 27 5.62 -9.23 -17.86
C ALA A 27 5.57 -7.94 -18.69
N TRP A 28 4.40 -7.60 -19.25
CA TRP A 28 4.18 -6.42 -20.09
C TRP A 28 4.42 -5.08 -19.38
N LEU A 29 4.52 -5.08 -18.04
CA LEU A 29 4.90 -3.88 -17.29
C LEU A 29 6.32 -3.39 -17.65
N ARG A 30 7.15 -4.25 -18.23
CA ARG A 30 8.54 -3.94 -18.60
C ARG A 30 8.69 -3.39 -20.03
N ASP A 31 7.67 -3.53 -20.86
CA ASP A 31 7.74 -3.24 -22.30
C ASP A 31 7.92 -1.73 -22.59
N HIS A 32 7.29 -0.89 -21.76
CA HIS A 32 7.29 0.56 -21.95
C HIS A 32 7.50 1.31 -20.64
N PRO A 33 8.09 2.52 -20.67
CA PRO A 33 8.20 3.38 -19.49
C PRO A 33 6.85 3.60 -18.79
N LYS A 34 6.83 3.48 -17.47
CA LYS A 34 5.63 3.57 -16.63
C LYS A 34 5.65 4.79 -15.73
N GLU A 35 4.45 5.27 -15.45
CA GLU A 35 4.20 6.29 -14.45
C GLU A 35 3.94 5.59 -13.10
N VAL A 36 4.72 5.96 -12.09
CA VAL A 36 4.69 5.33 -10.76
C VAL A 36 4.18 6.34 -9.75
N ALA A 37 3.17 5.99 -8.97
CA ALA A 37 2.68 6.79 -7.86
C ALA A 37 3.17 6.24 -6.53
N ILE A 38 3.47 7.14 -5.59
CA ILE A 38 3.99 6.83 -4.26
C ILE A 38 3.13 7.55 -3.22
N ASP A 39 2.52 6.75 -2.35
CA ASP A 39 1.57 7.19 -1.33
C ASP A 39 1.95 6.68 0.06
N LEU A 40 1.57 7.46 1.08
CA LEU A 40 1.56 7.06 2.49
C LEU A 40 0.18 6.52 2.88
N HIS A 41 0.17 5.44 3.66
CA HIS A 41 -1.05 4.82 4.18
C HIS A 41 -0.95 4.68 5.69
N ASP A 42 -1.93 5.23 6.39
CA ASP A 42 -2.01 5.20 7.85
C ASP A 42 -3.03 4.17 8.36
N ALA A 43 -2.70 3.55 9.49
CA ALA A 43 -3.54 2.61 10.19
C ALA A 43 -3.73 3.05 11.67
N PRO A 44 -4.91 3.57 12.04
CA PRO A 44 -5.20 4.12 13.38
C PRO A 44 -4.92 3.17 14.55
N TYR A 45 -4.07 3.55 15.49
CA TYR A 45 -3.72 2.76 16.66
C TYR A 45 -4.30 3.36 17.95
N TYR A 46 -4.91 2.51 18.79
CA TYR A 46 -5.62 2.90 20.01
C TYR A 46 -5.08 2.23 21.27
N GLY A 47 -3.96 1.50 21.19
CA GLY A 47 -3.34 0.90 22.37
C GLY A 47 -2.83 1.98 23.32
N LYS A 48 -2.95 1.73 24.63
CA LYS A 48 -2.63 2.69 25.69
C LYS A 48 -1.19 2.54 26.20
N ASP A 49 -0.62 1.33 26.17
CA ASP A 49 0.68 1.03 26.75
C ASP A 49 1.77 0.75 25.70
N ASP A 50 3.02 1.07 26.03
CA ASP A 50 4.20 0.81 25.19
C ASP A 50 4.61 -0.68 25.19
N LEU A 51 3.98 -1.50 26.04
CA LEU A 51 4.12 -2.96 26.02
C LEU A 51 3.66 -3.58 24.69
N ASP A 52 2.73 -2.91 23.98
CA ASP A 52 2.14 -3.35 22.72
C ASP A 52 2.97 -2.97 21.46
N ASP A 53 4.02 -2.15 21.62
CA ASP A 53 4.92 -1.71 20.56
C ASP A 53 6.34 -1.47 21.11
N LYS A 54 7.00 -2.55 21.55
CA LYS A 54 8.32 -2.47 22.23
C LYS A 54 9.41 -1.80 21.38
N ASP A 55 9.27 -1.88 20.06
CA ASP A 55 10.22 -1.32 19.10
C ASP A 55 9.82 0.08 18.59
N CYS A 56 8.74 0.67 19.12
CA CYS A 56 8.28 2.02 18.80
C CYS A 56 8.00 2.26 17.30
N TRP A 57 7.28 1.36 16.63
CA TRP A 57 6.83 1.49 15.24
C TRP A 57 5.61 2.40 15.05
N VAL A 58 4.92 2.78 16.12
CA VAL A 58 3.77 3.69 16.06
C VAL A 58 4.22 5.12 15.76
N CYS A 59 3.88 5.60 14.58
CA CYS A 59 4.06 6.99 14.17
C CYS A 59 3.04 7.89 14.88
N ARG A 60 3.47 9.12 15.21
CA ARG A 60 2.57 10.19 15.67
C ARG A 60 2.29 11.16 14.54
N GLY A 61 1.05 11.66 14.46
CA GLY A 61 0.62 12.62 13.46
C GLY A 61 -0.63 13.39 13.88
N GLU A 62 -1.19 14.15 12.94
CA GLU A 62 -2.47 14.83 13.14
C GLU A 62 -3.59 13.83 13.49
N ALA A 63 -4.55 14.28 14.29
CA ALA A 63 -5.66 13.43 14.69
C ALA A 63 -6.49 12.99 13.47
N ARG A 64 -6.63 11.67 13.30
CA ARG A 64 -7.44 11.03 12.25
C ARG A 64 -8.18 9.86 12.88
N GLU A 65 -9.47 9.74 12.59
CA GLU A 65 -10.32 8.68 13.16
C GLU A 65 -10.21 8.57 14.69
N GLY A 66 -10.06 9.71 15.39
CA GLY A 66 -10.03 9.76 16.86
C GLY A 66 -8.70 9.36 17.51
N THR A 67 -7.61 9.18 16.76
CA THR A 67 -6.26 8.95 17.32
C THR A 67 -5.20 9.79 16.63
N THR A 68 -4.09 10.04 17.32
CA THR A 68 -2.87 10.66 16.78
C THR A 68 -1.77 9.63 16.55
N ARG A 69 -2.05 8.35 16.79
CA ARG A 69 -1.11 7.22 16.72
C ARG A 69 -1.46 6.33 15.54
N PHE A 70 -0.48 6.00 14.70
CA PHE A 70 -0.71 5.23 13.48
C PHE A 70 0.45 4.28 13.17
N TYR A 71 0.14 3.11 12.62
CA TYR A 71 1.13 2.39 11.82
C TYR A 71 1.09 2.93 10.40
N CYS A 72 2.25 3.30 9.86
CA CYS A 72 2.35 3.87 8.53
C CYS A 72 3.11 2.95 7.59
N CYS A 73 2.64 2.80 6.36
CA CYS A 73 3.44 2.25 5.29
C CYS A 73 3.41 3.15 4.06
N ALA A 74 4.51 3.18 3.33
CA ALA A 74 4.54 3.75 2.01
C ALA A 74 4.35 2.66 0.97
N THR A 75 3.71 2.99 -0.16
CA THR A 75 3.55 2.08 -1.31
C THR A 75 3.94 2.77 -2.59
N ALA A 76 4.58 2.03 -3.50
CA ALA A 76 4.78 2.44 -4.87
C ALA A 76 3.91 1.58 -5.79
N TYR A 77 3.19 2.19 -6.73
CA TYR A 77 2.26 1.49 -7.61
C TYR A 77 2.14 2.14 -8.99
N ILE A 78 1.65 1.38 -9.97
CA ILE A 78 1.31 1.87 -11.32
C ILE A 78 -0.20 1.85 -11.48
N MET A 79 -0.75 2.91 -12.04
CA MET A 79 -2.13 2.92 -12.55
C MET A 79 -2.13 2.54 -14.03
N HIS A 80 -2.79 1.45 -14.39
CA HIS A 80 -3.00 1.06 -15.78
C HIS A 80 -4.47 0.68 -15.98
N LYS A 81 -5.17 1.41 -16.86
CA LYS A 81 -6.61 1.21 -17.15
C LYS A 81 -7.45 1.17 -15.87
N ASP A 82 -7.27 2.18 -15.01
CA ASP A 82 -7.95 2.33 -13.71
C ASP A 82 -7.69 1.21 -12.69
N VAL A 83 -6.61 0.45 -12.88
CA VAL A 83 -6.21 -0.65 -12.02
C VAL A 83 -4.83 -0.40 -11.44
N ARG A 84 -4.71 -0.61 -10.12
CA ARG A 84 -3.51 -0.36 -9.33
C ARG A 84 -2.65 -1.61 -9.20
N PHE A 85 -1.46 -1.60 -9.82
CA PHE A 85 -0.43 -2.62 -9.62
C PHE A 85 0.56 -2.16 -8.57
N THR A 86 0.53 -2.74 -7.38
CA THR A 86 1.48 -2.38 -6.31
C THR A 86 2.84 -3.02 -6.60
N LEU A 87 3.86 -2.19 -6.75
CA LEU A 87 5.23 -2.61 -7.07
C LEU A 87 6.05 -2.90 -5.81
N ALA A 88 5.82 -2.10 -4.77
CA ALA A 88 6.58 -2.17 -3.55
C ALA A 88 5.82 -1.61 -2.35
N VAL A 89 6.15 -2.13 -1.17
CA VAL A 89 5.73 -1.61 0.12
C VAL A 89 6.95 -1.39 1.02
N VAL A 90 6.93 -0.31 1.78
CA VAL A 90 7.92 0.00 2.81
C VAL A 90 7.18 0.30 4.11
N PHE A 91 7.43 -0.49 5.16
CA PHE A 91 6.88 -0.23 6.49
C PHE A 91 7.69 0.88 7.16
N MET A 92 6.99 1.87 7.71
CA MET A 92 7.63 3.06 8.26
C MET A 92 7.83 2.91 9.75
N HIS A 93 9.08 3.01 10.16
CA HIS A 93 9.44 3.25 11.54
C HIS A 93 9.46 4.77 11.80
N PRO A 94 9.04 5.30 12.96
CA PRO A 94 9.02 6.74 13.25
C PRO A 94 10.38 7.44 13.08
N LYS A 95 11.46 6.71 13.35
CA LYS A 95 12.84 7.17 13.11
C LYS A 95 13.28 7.14 11.63
N ASN A 96 12.47 6.60 10.71
CA ASN A 96 12.82 6.56 9.30
C ASN A 96 12.61 7.92 8.64
N ASP A 97 13.64 8.39 7.95
CA ASP A 97 13.54 9.53 7.06
C ASP A 97 12.77 9.13 5.77
N LEU A 98 11.82 9.98 5.35
CA LEU A 98 11.11 9.87 4.07
C LEU A 98 12.09 9.79 2.89
N ALA A 99 13.22 10.48 2.98
CA ALA A 99 14.28 10.45 1.98
C ALA A 99 14.85 9.03 1.79
N LYS A 100 15.01 8.28 2.89
CA LYS A 100 15.43 6.86 2.88
C LYS A 100 14.37 5.97 2.24
N ILE A 101 13.10 6.26 2.48
CA ILE A 101 11.96 5.52 1.88
C ILE A 101 11.95 5.72 0.36
N VAL A 102 12.09 6.96 -0.11
CA VAL A 102 12.16 7.26 -1.55
C VAL A 102 13.34 6.55 -2.21
N LYS A 103 14.53 6.56 -1.59
CA LYS A 103 15.70 5.79 -2.08
C LYS A 103 15.41 4.30 -2.17
N GLN A 104 14.71 3.72 -1.18
CA GLN A 104 14.33 2.31 -1.23
C GLN A 104 13.38 2.01 -2.39
N PHE A 105 12.40 2.88 -2.65
CA PHE A 105 11.50 2.71 -3.80
C PHE A 105 12.24 2.79 -5.13
N ILE A 106 13.10 3.79 -5.31
CA ILE A 106 13.88 3.94 -6.56
C ILE A 106 14.72 2.68 -6.81
N ARG A 107 15.44 2.18 -5.80
CA ARG A 107 16.20 0.92 -5.91
C ARG A 107 15.31 -0.26 -6.26
N ARG A 108 14.14 -0.36 -5.61
CA ARG A 108 13.21 -1.48 -5.83
C ARG A 108 12.64 -1.47 -7.22
N VAL A 109 12.18 -0.33 -7.73
CA VAL A 109 11.63 -0.21 -9.08
C VAL A 109 12.70 -0.51 -10.15
N LYS A 110 13.94 -0.04 -9.93
CA LYS A 110 15.09 -0.41 -10.77
C LYS A 110 15.33 -1.93 -10.78
N ALA A 111 15.29 -2.59 -9.61
CA ALA A 111 15.44 -4.04 -9.49
C ALA A 111 14.32 -4.84 -10.19
N LEU A 112 13.12 -4.28 -10.32
CA LEU A 112 12.01 -4.90 -11.07
C LEU A 112 12.19 -4.82 -12.60
N LYS A 113 13.23 -4.13 -13.07
CA LYS A 113 13.52 -3.84 -14.49
C LYS A 113 12.36 -3.10 -15.17
N ILE A 114 11.61 -2.29 -14.41
CA ILE A 114 10.55 -1.42 -14.93
C ILE A 114 11.17 -0.06 -15.24
N LYS A 115 11.06 0.37 -16.49
CA LYS A 115 11.47 1.72 -16.91
C LYS A 115 10.50 2.73 -16.31
N VAL A 116 10.99 3.76 -15.63
CA VAL A 116 10.15 4.82 -15.03
C VAL A 116 10.16 6.03 -15.95
N LYS A 117 8.98 6.43 -16.42
CA LYS A 117 8.77 7.68 -17.16
C LYS A 117 8.70 8.86 -16.20
N ARG A 118 7.95 8.69 -15.11
CA ARG A 118 7.71 9.73 -14.10
C ARG A 118 7.22 9.12 -12.79
N CYS A 119 7.62 9.73 -11.67
CA CYS A 119 7.08 9.45 -10.35
C CYS A 119 6.09 10.53 -9.90
N TYR A 120 5.01 10.13 -9.24
CA TYR A 120 4.04 10.99 -8.58
C TYR A 120 4.12 10.77 -7.08
N PHE A 121 4.19 11.84 -6.31
CA PHE A 121 4.26 11.81 -4.85
C PHE A 121 3.13 12.62 -4.24
N ASP A 122 2.44 12.07 -3.25
CA ASP A 122 1.48 12.83 -2.45
C ASP A 122 2.17 13.88 -1.55
N LYS A 123 1.38 14.82 -1.02
CA LYS A 123 1.80 15.93 -0.15
C LYS A 123 2.58 15.49 1.09
N GLY A 124 2.35 14.26 1.56
CA GLY A 124 3.10 13.66 2.67
C GLY A 124 4.61 13.52 2.39
N PHE A 125 5.02 13.52 1.13
CA PHE A 125 6.42 13.45 0.71
C PHE A 125 7.03 14.82 0.38
N CYS A 126 6.28 15.92 0.52
CA CYS A 126 6.76 17.26 0.22
C CYS A 126 7.68 17.80 1.33
N SER A 127 8.87 17.21 1.47
CA SER A 127 9.92 17.67 2.37
C SER A 127 11.17 18.07 1.59
N ILE A 128 11.99 18.96 2.17
CA ILE A 128 13.24 19.43 1.54
C ILE A 128 14.17 18.24 1.24
N ALA A 129 14.26 17.27 2.14
CA ALA A 129 15.10 16.09 1.97
C ALA A 129 14.68 15.23 0.77
N VAL A 130 13.36 15.05 0.57
CA VAL A 130 12.83 14.32 -0.58
C VAL A 130 13.07 15.11 -1.87
N LEU A 131 12.77 16.41 -1.88
CA LEU A 131 12.96 17.26 -3.06
C LEU A 131 14.43 17.28 -3.51
N ARG A 132 15.39 17.35 -2.57
CA ARG A 132 16.82 17.27 -2.89
C ARG A 132 17.20 15.96 -3.58
N ILE A 133 16.65 14.82 -3.14
CA ILE A 133 16.90 13.52 -3.80
C ILE A 133 16.32 13.51 -5.21
N LEU A 134 15.11 14.03 -5.39
CA LEU A 134 14.44 14.04 -6.69
C LEU A 134 15.15 14.97 -7.68
N LEU A 135 15.61 16.14 -7.23
CA LEU A 135 16.34 17.10 -8.05
C LEU A 135 17.79 16.66 -8.36
N ALA A 136 18.38 15.80 -7.52
CA ALA A 136 19.73 15.30 -7.73
C ALA A 136 19.83 14.22 -8.82
N ASP A 137 18.72 13.57 -9.20
CA ASP A 137 18.69 12.56 -10.27
C ASP A 137 18.08 13.17 -11.56
N PRO A 138 18.90 13.59 -12.54
CA PRO A 138 18.40 14.23 -13.76
C PRO A 138 17.58 13.28 -14.64
N ASN A 139 17.69 11.97 -14.41
CA ASN A 139 16.93 10.96 -15.16
C ASN A 139 15.58 10.63 -14.51
N LEU A 140 15.29 11.20 -13.34
CA LEU A 140 14.04 10.96 -12.61
C LEU A 140 13.08 12.14 -12.77
N SER A 141 12.15 12.04 -13.73
CA SER A 141 11.02 12.97 -13.77
C SER A 141 10.11 12.71 -12.57
N ALA A 142 9.82 13.74 -11.77
CA ALA A 142 8.94 13.63 -10.60
C ALA A 142 7.95 14.80 -10.51
N ILE A 143 6.72 14.50 -10.08
CA ILE A 143 5.71 15.48 -9.69
C ILE A 143 5.37 15.23 -8.22
N VAL A 144 5.48 16.27 -7.40
CA VAL A 144 5.17 16.21 -5.97
C VAL A 144 3.99 17.14 -5.69
N ALA A 145 2.93 16.62 -5.08
CA ALA A 145 1.84 17.44 -4.61
C ALA A 145 2.35 18.35 -3.48
N VAL A 146 2.16 19.66 -3.61
CA VAL A 146 2.60 20.63 -2.61
C VAL A 146 1.46 20.86 -1.62
N PRO A 147 1.69 20.73 -0.29
CA PRO A 147 0.66 21.02 0.69
C PRO A 147 0.25 22.50 0.61
N ILE A 148 -1.05 22.74 0.65
CA ILE A 148 -1.61 24.09 0.72
C ILE A 148 -1.26 24.69 2.08
N ARG A 149 -0.51 25.78 2.09
CA ARG A 149 -0.11 26.52 3.29
C ARG A 149 -0.45 28.01 3.12
N GLY A 150 -0.76 28.65 4.26
CA GLY A 150 -1.11 30.07 4.36
C GLY A 150 -2.62 30.36 4.42
N LYS A 151 -2.99 31.48 5.08
CA LYS A 151 -4.39 31.91 5.28
C LYS A 151 -4.87 32.91 4.21
N LYS A 152 -4.01 33.84 3.78
CA LYS A 152 -4.31 34.88 2.75
C LYS A 152 -3.21 35.02 1.65
N GLY A 153 -2.23 34.12 1.61
CA GLY A 153 -1.11 34.07 0.64
C GLY A 153 -0.39 32.71 0.66
N GLY A 154 0.64 32.51 -0.17
CA GLY A 154 1.40 31.25 -0.29
C GLY A 154 0.82 30.26 -1.31
N THR A 155 1.09 28.96 -1.17
CA THR A 155 0.64 27.91 -2.12
C THR A 155 -0.89 27.86 -2.27
N ARG A 156 -1.63 28.40 -1.28
CA ARG A 156 -3.10 28.56 -1.35
C ARG A 156 -3.57 29.53 -2.44
N ALA A 157 -2.80 30.56 -2.77
CA ALA A 157 -3.13 31.49 -3.84
C ALA A 157 -2.97 30.85 -5.24
N LEU A 158 -2.21 29.75 -5.33
CA LEU A 158 -1.83 29.09 -6.58
C LEU A 158 -2.74 27.90 -6.94
N CYS A 159 -3.57 27.40 -6.01
CA CYS A 159 -4.40 26.22 -6.23
C CYS A 159 -5.88 26.58 -6.45
N ARG A 160 -6.40 26.42 -7.68
CA ARG A 160 -7.84 26.45 -8.02
C ARG A 160 -8.24 25.14 -8.71
N GLY A 161 -9.06 24.29 -8.08
CA GLY A 161 -9.50 23.01 -8.67
C GLY A 161 -10.38 22.15 -7.75
N ARG A 162 -11.07 21.14 -8.31
CA ARG A 162 -11.91 20.17 -7.56
C ARG A 162 -11.08 18.96 -7.12
N GLY A 163 -11.16 18.59 -5.85
CA GLY A 163 -10.51 17.41 -5.29
C GLY A 163 -11.23 16.12 -5.69
N SER A 164 -10.48 15.06 -6.00
CA SER A 164 -11.02 13.71 -6.13
C SER A 164 -10.02 12.66 -5.62
N TYR A 165 -10.58 11.60 -5.03
CA TYR A 165 -10.17 10.17 -4.99
C TYR A 165 -10.29 9.52 -3.60
N ARG A 166 -11.26 8.60 -3.48
CA ARG A 166 -11.40 7.56 -2.44
C ARG A 166 -11.78 6.25 -3.14
N LEU A 167 -10.82 5.33 -3.27
CA LEU A 167 -11.06 3.98 -3.83
C LEU A 167 -10.30 2.87 -3.08
N LEU A 168 -9.51 3.23 -2.07
CA LEU A 168 -8.82 2.29 -1.18
C LEU A 168 -9.63 1.90 0.06
N GLU A 169 -10.69 2.65 0.36
CA GLU A 169 -11.52 2.44 1.56
C GLU A 169 -12.37 1.15 1.48
N GLN A 170 -12.55 0.59 0.27
CA GLN A 170 -13.44 -0.55 0.01
C GLN A 170 -12.79 -1.93 0.18
N VAL A 171 -11.46 -2.04 0.28
CA VAL A 171 -10.74 -3.35 0.28
C VAL A 171 -10.13 -3.68 1.64
N ARG A 172 -10.25 -2.78 2.60
CA ARG A 172 -9.54 -2.88 3.88
C ARG A 172 -10.37 -3.67 4.88
N GLY A 173 -9.91 -4.87 5.24
CA GLY A 173 -10.37 -5.53 6.47
C GLY A 173 -10.00 -4.66 7.67
N ARG A 174 -10.99 -4.15 8.40
CA ARG A 174 -10.74 -3.42 9.65
C ARG A 174 -10.33 -4.44 10.71
N THR A 175 -9.07 -4.39 11.15
CA THR A 175 -8.56 -5.25 12.23
C THR A 175 -8.36 -4.44 13.50
N THR A 176 -8.85 -4.94 14.64
CA THR A 176 -8.63 -4.37 15.98
C THR A 176 -7.36 -4.91 16.66
N ALA A 177 -6.56 -5.70 15.96
CA ALA A 177 -5.36 -6.34 16.48
C ALA A 177 -4.31 -5.32 16.94
N ARG A 178 -3.81 -5.49 18.17
CA ARG A 178 -2.84 -4.57 18.80
C ARG A 178 -1.39 -4.78 18.33
N ASN A 179 -1.06 -5.97 17.84
CA ASN A 179 0.30 -6.32 17.40
C ASN A 179 0.67 -5.63 16.07
N PRO A 180 1.77 -4.84 16.01
CA PRO A 180 2.26 -4.16 14.80
C PRO A 180 2.41 -5.10 13.62
N THR A 181 2.87 -6.31 13.89
CA THR A 181 3.24 -7.25 12.84
C THR A 181 2.03 -7.88 12.20
N LEU A 182 1.02 -8.27 12.98
CA LEU A 182 -0.26 -8.71 12.45
C LEU A 182 -0.87 -7.62 11.58
N ARG A 183 -0.73 -6.36 11.99
CA ARG A 183 -1.30 -5.24 11.24
C ARG A 183 -0.60 -5.00 9.91
N PHE A 184 0.73 -4.98 9.90
CA PHE A 184 1.51 -4.89 8.67
C PHE A 184 1.34 -6.12 7.77
N LEU A 185 1.18 -7.31 8.37
CA LEU A 185 0.82 -8.53 7.66
C LEU A 185 -0.53 -8.39 6.96
N TRP A 186 -1.58 -7.93 7.66
CA TRP A 186 -2.90 -7.70 7.06
C TRP A 186 -2.87 -6.62 5.98
N MET A 187 -2.09 -5.56 6.16
CA MET A 187 -1.88 -4.54 5.12
C MET A 187 -1.18 -5.13 3.88
N GLY A 188 -0.11 -5.91 4.08
CA GLY A 188 0.58 -6.63 3.01
C GLY A 188 -0.32 -7.64 2.31
N LEU A 189 -1.08 -8.43 3.08
CA LEU A 189 -2.03 -9.42 2.58
C LEU A 189 -3.14 -8.78 1.76
N ALA A 190 -3.73 -7.66 2.21
CA ALA A 190 -4.73 -6.92 1.45
C ALA A 190 -4.17 -6.44 0.09
N LEU A 191 -2.91 -5.98 0.06
CA LEU A 191 -2.23 -5.60 -1.18
C LEU A 191 -1.99 -6.80 -2.10
N LEU A 192 -1.57 -7.95 -1.56
CA LEU A 192 -1.36 -9.18 -2.32
C LEU A 192 -2.67 -9.73 -2.90
N ILE A 193 -3.73 -9.77 -2.09
CA ILE A 193 -5.08 -10.17 -2.48
C ILE A 193 -5.58 -9.25 -3.61
N GLY A 194 -5.48 -7.93 -3.44
CA GLY A 194 -5.83 -6.98 -4.49
C GLY A 194 -5.03 -7.19 -5.77
N ASN A 195 -3.73 -7.49 -5.67
CA ASN A 195 -2.86 -7.69 -6.84
C ASN A 195 -3.13 -9.03 -7.55
N ILE A 196 -3.41 -10.10 -6.81
CA ILE A 196 -3.87 -11.40 -7.34
C ILE A 196 -5.21 -11.24 -8.06
N TRP A 197 -6.16 -10.54 -7.45
CA TRP A 197 -7.48 -10.26 -8.05
C TRP A 197 -7.36 -9.61 -9.43
N ILE A 198 -6.46 -8.63 -9.55
CA ILE A 198 -6.13 -7.95 -10.80
C ILE A 198 -5.49 -8.93 -11.79
N ALA A 199 -4.51 -9.71 -11.36
CA ALA A 199 -3.84 -10.70 -12.22
C ALA A 199 -4.82 -11.75 -12.75
N LEU A 200 -5.75 -12.23 -11.92
CA LEU A 200 -6.79 -13.19 -12.29
C LEU A 200 -7.79 -12.59 -13.29
N HIS A 201 -8.19 -11.33 -13.12
CA HIS A 201 -9.00 -10.62 -14.13
C HIS A 201 -8.33 -10.58 -15.49
N TRP A 202 -7.01 -10.37 -15.51
CA TRP A 202 -6.25 -10.33 -16.75
C TRP A 202 -5.99 -11.71 -17.36
N LYS A 203 -5.88 -12.76 -16.53
CA LYS A 203 -5.68 -14.13 -17.02
C LYS A 203 -6.97 -14.74 -17.58
N TYR A 204 -8.12 -14.46 -16.96
CA TYR A 204 -9.37 -15.17 -17.26
C TYR A 204 -10.51 -14.29 -17.80
N LEU A 205 -10.50 -12.97 -17.56
CA LEU A 205 -11.58 -12.06 -17.98
C LEU A 205 -11.16 -11.08 -19.09
N LEU A 206 -10.06 -11.38 -19.78
CA LEU A 206 -9.51 -10.53 -20.82
C LEU A 206 -10.14 -10.83 -22.18
N GLN A 207 -11.33 -10.30 -22.43
CA GLN A 207 -11.87 -10.25 -23.79
C GLN A 207 -11.14 -9.15 -24.59
N ARG A 208 -10.34 -9.57 -25.58
CA ARG A 208 -9.76 -8.67 -26.58
C ARG A 208 -10.89 -8.05 -27.40
N HIS A 209 -11.09 -6.74 -27.30
CA HIS A 209 -12.00 -5.98 -28.18
C HIS A 209 -11.23 -4.89 -28.92
N ARG A 210 -11.53 -4.70 -30.21
CA ARG A 210 -10.96 -3.62 -31.04
C ARG A 210 -11.35 -2.26 -30.43
N GLY A 211 -10.36 -1.45 -30.07
CA GLY A 211 -10.52 -0.02 -29.76
C GLY A 211 -10.57 0.38 -28.28
N ARG A 212 -11.25 -0.36 -27.39
CA ARG A 212 -11.30 -0.07 -25.93
C ARG A 212 -11.37 -1.36 -25.12
N TYR A 213 -10.45 -1.53 -24.17
CA TYR A 213 -10.50 -2.61 -23.20
C TYR A 213 -11.56 -2.28 -22.14
N ARG A 214 -12.62 -3.08 -22.04
CA ARG A 214 -13.63 -2.96 -20.98
C ARG A 214 -13.40 -4.11 -19.99
N ILE A 215 -12.79 -3.81 -18.84
CA ILE A 215 -12.72 -4.79 -17.74
C ILE A 215 -14.15 -4.97 -17.24
N LEU A 216 -14.75 -6.14 -17.49
CA LEU A 216 -16.06 -6.52 -16.98
C LEU A 216 -16.02 -6.76 -15.46
N ARG A 217 -15.78 -5.69 -14.68
CA ARG A 217 -15.72 -5.69 -13.20
C ARG A 217 -16.98 -6.27 -12.54
N LYS A 218 -18.10 -6.34 -13.27
CA LYS A 218 -19.38 -6.86 -12.77
C LYS A 218 -19.36 -8.36 -12.44
N HIS A 219 -18.45 -9.14 -13.02
CA HIS A 219 -18.46 -10.60 -12.88
C HIS A 219 -17.56 -11.14 -11.76
N PHE A 220 -16.58 -10.37 -11.28
CA PHE A 220 -15.65 -10.80 -10.24
C PHE A 220 -15.31 -9.64 -9.30
N ILE A 221 -16.24 -9.21 -8.45
CA ILE A 221 -15.97 -8.14 -7.47
C ILE A 221 -15.03 -8.67 -6.36
N LEU A 222 -14.32 -7.79 -5.64
CA LEU A 222 -13.44 -8.17 -4.52
C LEU A 222 -14.13 -9.08 -3.50
N ASP A 223 -15.41 -8.84 -3.21
CA ASP A 223 -16.24 -9.69 -2.35
C ASP A 223 -16.32 -11.14 -2.85
N ARG A 224 -16.46 -11.33 -4.16
CA ARG A 224 -16.51 -12.67 -4.77
C ARG A 224 -15.17 -13.38 -4.64
N MET A 225 -14.06 -12.66 -4.72
CA MET A 225 -12.74 -13.24 -4.48
C MET A 225 -12.50 -13.54 -3.00
N ALA A 226 -12.96 -12.68 -2.08
CA ALA A 226 -12.94 -12.97 -0.65
C ALA A 226 -13.72 -14.25 -0.33
N GLN A 227 -14.88 -14.46 -0.98
CA GLN A 227 -15.64 -15.70 -0.87
C GLN A 227 -14.89 -16.92 -1.43
N PHE A 228 -14.19 -16.79 -2.55
CA PHE A 228 -13.34 -17.87 -3.07
C PHE A 228 -12.16 -18.20 -2.17
N LEU A 229 -11.50 -17.18 -1.60
CA LEU A 229 -10.43 -17.37 -0.62
C LEU A 229 -10.96 -18.02 0.65
N ARG A 230 -12.12 -17.58 1.16
CA ARG A 230 -12.80 -18.21 2.30
C ARG A 230 -13.04 -19.70 2.03
N ARG A 231 -13.67 -20.04 0.89
CA ARG A 231 -13.94 -21.44 0.50
C ARG A 231 -12.66 -22.27 0.33
N ALA A 232 -11.60 -21.68 -0.23
CA ALA A 232 -10.33 -22.37 -0.38
C ALA A 232 -9.68 -22.64 0.99
N VAL A 233 -9.75 -21.68 1.92
CA VAL A 233 -9.26 -21.85 3.30
C VAL A 233 -10.10 -22.90 4.04
N GLU A 234 -11.43 -22.86 3.94
CA GLU A 234 -12.35 -23.86 4.48
C GLU A 234 -12.04 -25.27 3.93
N ASN A 235 -11.74 -25.40 2.64
CA ASN A 235 -11.36 -26.68 2.04
C ASN A 235 -10.00 -27.19 2.50
N ILE A 236 -9.03 -26.31 2.78
CA ILE A 236 -7.67 -26.70 3.20
C ILE A 236 -7.63 -27.06 4.68
N TYR A 237 -8.29 -26.27 5.53
CA TYR A 237 -8.19 -26.38 6.99
C TYR A 237 -9.41 -27.06 7.64
N GLY A 238 -10.45 -27.38 6.85
CA GLY A 238 -11.73 -27.87 7.36
C GLY A 238 -12.62 -26.74 7.91
N VAL A 239 -13.91 -27.04 8.05
CA VAL A 239 -14.89 -26.11 8.64
C VAL A 239 -15.05 -26.47 10.12
N ILE A 240 -14.96 -25.46 10.99
CA ILE A 240 -15.30 -25.61 12.40
C ILE A 240 -16.80 -25.36 12.53
N ASP A 241 -17.58 -26.45 12.51
CA ASP A 241 -19.05 -26.40 12.51
C ASP A 241 -19.67 -26.31 13.92
N SER A 242 -18.87 -26.48 14.98
CA SER A 242 -19.30 -26.31 16.35
C SER A 242 -18.20 -25.69 17.22
N VAL A 243 -18.60 -24.76 18.09
CA VAL A 243 -17.76 -24.27 19.19
C VAL A 243 -18.32 -24.94 20.44
N GLU A 244 -17.60 -25.92 20.98
CA GLU A 244 -18.01 -26.53 22.25
C GLU A 244 -17.96 -25.45 23.35
N PRO A 245 -19.05 -25.27 24.12
CA PRO A 245 -19.02 -24.37 25.26
C PRO A 245 -18.00 -24.91 26.28
N ILE A 246 -17.12 -24.03 26.75
CA ILE A 246 -16.19 -24.34 27.84
C ILE A 246 -17.06 -24.79 29.02
N SER A 247 -16.95 -26.07 29.39
CA SER A 247 -17.68 -26.61 30.53
C SER A 247 -17.24 -25.87 31.82
N PRO A 248 -18.19 -25.54 32.70
CA PRO A 248 -17.94 -24.70 33.88
C PRO A 248 -16.96 -25.34 34.88
#